data_AF-A0A3D3Q6J6-F1
#
_entry.id   AF-A0A3D3Q6J6-F1
#
_cell.length_a   1.000
_cell.length_b   1.000
_cell.length_c   1.000
_cell.angle_alpha   90.00
_cell.angle_beta   90.00
_cell.angle_gamma   90.00
#
_symmetry.space_group_name_H-M   'P 1'
#
loop_
_entity.id
_entity.type
_entity.pdbx_description
1 polymer ?
#
loop_
_entity_poly.entity_id
_entity_poly.type
_entity_poly.pdbx_seq_one_letter_code
_entity_poly.pdbx_strand_id
1 'polypeptide(L)' 'MSYVTFVFQKLFGYSHQKATKLMLDVHHKGRAVVSSGPREQAEFDTFRLHAHGLWATMQHDD' A
#
# COMPACT_ATOMS: atom_id res chain seq x y z
N MET A 1 -6.95 11.28 2.19
CA MET A 1 -7.67 10.14 2.81
C MET A 1 -6.92 9.61 4.04
N SER A 2 -7.39 9.94 5.24
CA SER A 2 -6.73 9.63 6.54
C SER A 2 -6.67 8.13 6.86
N TYR A 3 -7.70 7.36 6.52
CA TYR A 3 -7.73 5.91 6.78
C TYR A 3 -6.66 5.14 5.98
N VAL A 4 -6.54 5.40 4.68
CA VAL A 4 -5.50 4.78 3.82
C VAL A 4 -4.10 5.11 4.35
N THR A 5 -3.89 6.37 4.75
CA THR A 5 -2.63 6.82 5.37
C THR A 5 -2.34 6.00 6.64
N PHE A 6 -3.32 5.88 7.54
CA PHE A 6 -3.18 5.08 8.76
C PHE A 6 -2.86 3.61 8.47
N VAL A 7 -3.53 2.99 7.50
CA VAL A 7 -3.26 1.59 7.11
C VAL A 7 -1.84 1.44 6.58
N PHE A 8 -1.35 2.37 5.77
CA PHE A 8 0.04 2.34 5.30
C PHE A 8 1.06 2.48 6.43
N GLN A 9 0.78 3.33 7.42
CA GLN A 9 1.61 3.42 8.63
C GLN A 9 1.57 2.10 9.43
N LYS A 10 0.38 1.52 9.62
CA LYS A 10 0.18 0.30 10.42
C LYS A 10 0.82 -0.93 9.78
N LEU A 11 0.67 -1.11 8.46
CA LEU A 11 1.10 -2.34 7.80
C LEU A 11 2.57 -2.32 7.38
N PHE A 12 3.09 -1.15 6.96
CA PHE A 12 4.42 -0.99 6.38
C PHE A 12 5.37 -0.15 7.24
N GLY A 13 4.93 0.35 8.40
CA GLY A 13 5.76 1.15 9.31
C GLY A 13 6.17 2.52 8.74
N TYR A 14 5.47 3.03 7.74
CA TYR A 14 5.83 4.29 7.11
C TYR A 14 5.58 5.49 8.02
N SER A 15 6.42 6.52 7.86
CA SER A 15 6.17 7.82 8.49
C SER A 15 4.88 8.41 7.93
N HIS A 16 4.25 9.30 8.71
CA HIS A 16 3.03 9.98 8.27
C HIS A 16 3.23 10.70 6.92
N GLN A 17 4.38 11.36 6.73
CA GLN A 17 4.73 12.03 5.48
C GLN A 17 4.77 11.07 4.28
N LYS A 18 5.43 9.91 4.42
CA LYS A 18 5.52 8.92 3.34
C LYS A 18 4.16 8.28 3.05
N ALA A 19 3.41 7.92 4.10
CA ALA A 19 2.08 7.35 3.96
C ALA A 19 1.11 8.33 3.28
N THR A 20 1.15 9.61 3.65
CA THR A 20 0.35 10.65 3.00
C THR A 20 0.72 10.81 1.53
N LYS A 21 2.02 10.80 1.19
CA LYS A 21 2.48 10.87 -0.20
C LYS A 21 1.93 9.72 -1.03
N LEU A 22 2.08 8.48 -0.56
CA LEU A 22 1.59 7.28 -1.27
C LEU A 22 0.06 7.29 -1.41
N MET A 23 -0.64 7.73 -0.37
CA MET A 23 -2.09 7.87 -0.42
C MET A 23 -2.53 8.91 -1.47
N LEU A 24 -1.82 10.05 -1.56
CA LEU A 24 -2.09 11.05 -2.59
C LEU A 24 -1.80 10.52 -3.99
N ASP A 25 -0.76 9.71 -4.15
CA ASP A 25 -0.50 9.02 -5.42
C ASP A 25 -1.66 8.10 -5.81
N VAL A 26 -2.20 7.30 -4.88
CA VAL A 26 -3.42 6.51 -5.13
C VAL A 26 -4.61 7.42 -5.49
N HIS A 27 -4.80 8.52 -4.77
CA HIS A 27 -5.95 9.41 -4.97
C HIS A 27 -5.92 10.12 -6.32
N HIS A 28 -4.76 10.57 -6.78
CA HIS A 28 -4.62 11.35 -8.01
C HIS A 28 -4.29 10.50 -9.23
N LYS A 29 -3.53 9.41 -9.06
CA LYS A 29 -3.03 8.55 -10.16
C LYS A 29 -3.76 7.22 -10.25
N GLY A 30 -4.65 6.93 -9.31
CA GLY A 30 -5.40 5.67 -9.23
C GLY A 30 -4.60 4.48 -8.68
N ARG A 31 -3.27 4.59 -8.54
CA ARG A 31 -2.40 3.52 -8.02
C ARG A 31 -1.11 4.06 -7.42
N ALA A 32 -0.50 3.29 -6.53
CA ALA A 32 0.86 3.53 -6.02
C ALA A 32 1.54 2.19 -5.67
N VAL A 33 2.85 2.11 -5.86
CA VAL A 33 3.65 0.98 -5.34
C VAL A 33 3.91 1.22 -3.85
N VAL A 34 3.32 0.39 -3.00
CA VAL A 34 3.36 0.53 -1.54
C VAL A 34 4.35 -0.41 -0.85
N SER A 35 4.66 -1.55 -1.46
CA SER A 35 5.63 -2.55 -1.00
C SER A 35 6.30 -3.20 -2.22
N SER A 36 7.53 -3.67 -2.06
CA SER A 36 8.32 -4.37 -3.07
C SER A 36 9.13 -5.47 -2.40
N GLY A 37 9.16 -6.67 -2.98
CA GLY A 37 9.86 -7.81 -2.39
C GLY A 37 9.58 -9.11 -3.13
N PRO A 38 9.99 -10.25 -2.56
CA PRO A 38 9.68 -11.57 -3.10
C PRO A 38 8.17 -11.78 -3.24
N ARG A 39 7.78 -12.66 -4.17
CA ARG A 39 6.38 -12.97 -4.46
C ARG A 39 5.56 -13.28 -3.20
N GLU A 40 6.10 -14.09 -2.29
CA GLU A 40 5.44 -14.48 -1.04
C GLU A 40 5.09 -13.26 -0.17
N GLN A 41 6.00 -12.28 -0.09
CA GLN A 41 5.77 -11.05 0.67
C GLN A 41 4.71 -10.16 0.00
N ALA A 42 4.74 -10.06 -1.34
CA ALA A 42 3.76 -9.31 -2.10
C ALA A 42 2.34 -9.91 -1.97
N GLU A 43 2.23 -11.25 -1.98
CA GLU A 43 0.97 -11.98 -1.72
C GLU A 43 0.44 -11.68 -0.31
N PHE A 44 1.32 -11.75 0.69
CA PHE A 44 0.97 -11.47 2.07
C PHE A 44 0.51 -10.01 2.30
N ASP A 45 1.22 -9.04 1.73
CA ASP A 45 0.86 -7.62 1.84
C ASP A 45 -0.46 -7.31 1.13
N THR A 46 -0.72 -7.93 -0.03
CA THR A 46 -2.01 -7.82 -0.74
C THR A 46 -3.15 -8.35 0.12
N PHE A 47 -2.97 -9.50 0.76
CA PHE A 47 -3.96 -10.07 1.68
C PHE A 47 -4.25 -9.13 2.87
N ARG A 48 -3.21 -8.56 3.50
CA ARG A 48 -3.37 -7.62 4.62
C ARG A 48 -4.11 -6.35 4.22
N LEU A 49 -3.83 -5.82 3.02
CA LEU A 49 -4.53 -4.66 2.50
C LEU A 49 -6.02 -4.96 2.27
N HIS A 50 -6.35 -6.12 1.68
CA HIS A 50 -7.74 -6.56 1.52
C HIS A 50 -8.46 -6.74 2.85
N ALA A 51 -7.79 -7.28 3.88
CA ALA A 51 -8.36 -7.39 5.23
C ALA A 51 -8.68 -6.02 5.86
N HIS A 52 -8.03 -4.95 5.40
CA HIS A 52 -8.31 -3.56 5.76
C HIS A 52 -9.32 -2.87 4.84
N GLY A 53 -9.91 -3.58 3.88
CA GLY A 53 -10.85 -3.05 2.89
C GLY A 53 -10.18 -2.25 1.77
N LEU A 54 -8.85 -2.33 1.63
CA LEU A 54 -8.12 -1.69 0.55
C LEU A 54 -7.89 -2.67 -0.58
N TRP A 55 -8.38 -2.36 -1.78
CA TRP A 55 -8.04 -3.13 -2.97
C TRP A 55 -6.56 -2.94 -3.31
N ALA A 56 -5.83 -4.03 -3.37
CA ALA A 56 -4.44 -4.06 -3.81
C ALA A 56 -4.22 -5.16 -4.86
N THR A 57 -3.19 -4.98 -5.68
CA THR A 57 -2.69 -5.99 -6.62
C THR A 57 -1.18 -6.10 -6.49
N MET A 58 -0.63 -7.23 -6.91
CA MET A 58 0.81 -7.43 -7.07
C MET A 58 1.13 -7.62 -8.55
N GLN A 59 2.32 -7.19 -8.96
CA GLN A 59 2.83 -7.33 -10.33
C GLN A 59 4.32 -7.67 -10.26
N HIS A 60 4.84 -8.30 -11.32
CA HIS A 60 6.28 -8.44 -11.49
C HIS A 60 6.84 -7.08 -11.93
N ASP A 61 8.01 -6.70 -11.42
CA ASP A 61 8.75 -5.57 -12.00
C ASP A 61 9.30 -6.01 -13.35
N ASP A 62 9.09 -5.20 -14.40
CA ASP A 62 9.58 -5.45 -15.76
C ASP A 62 11.10 -5.25 -15.88
#